data_AF-A0A9R0X4K6-F1
#
_entry.id   AF-A0A9R0X4K6-F1
#
_cell.length_a   1.000
_cell.length_b   1.000
_cell.length_c   1.000
_cell.angle_alpha   90.00
_cell.angle_beta   90.00
_cell.angle_gamma   90.00
#
_symmetry.space_group_name_H-M   'P 1'
#
loop_
_entity.id
_entity.type
_entity.pdbx_description
1 polymer ?
#
loop_
_entity_poly.entity_id
_entity_poly.type
_entity_poly.pdbx_seq_one_letter_code
_entity_poly.pdbx_strand_id
1 'polypeptide(L)'
;MAAMVRACMPLRTPPAAASSTATAPAAPSKPRSSARVLVLGGTGRVGGSTATALSKLRPDLNILIGGRNREKGESLASELGEQSEFVKIDTGNAAMLEKALEDVDLVVHTAGPFQREAECTVLRAAISTKTAYIDVCDDMDYSWRAKAFHEEAKAQGVPAITTAGIYPGVSNVMAAELVSAARSEDGEPERLRFFYYTAGSGGAGPTILATSFLLLGEDVIAYNKGEEIKLKPYSGVLNIDFGKGVRKRDVYLLNLPEVKSAHKFLGVPTVSARFGTAPFFWNWGMEAFAKFLPVELLRDKDKVGKLVKEIDPLVRAIDGIVGERVSMRVSISFISISELYSSHFYSKSILLVLKLYLQ
;
A
#
# COMPACT_ATOMS: atom_id res chain seq x y z
N MET A 1 -23.92 11.52 35.49
CA MET A 1 -24.84 12.53 34.93
C MET A 1 -24.65 12.54 33.43
N ALA A 2 -25.66 12.08 32.69
CA ALA A 2 -25.62 11.97 31.24
C ALA A 2 -25.71 13.37 30.60
N ALA A 3 -24.73 13.76 29.79
CA ALA A 3 -24.77 14.97 29.00
C ALA A 3 -25.20 14.61 27.56
N MET A 4 -26.41 15.02 27.25
CA MET A 4 -27.12 14.86 25.98
C MET A 4 -26.57 15.87 24.97
N VAL A 5 -25.97 15.42 23.87
CA VAL A 5 -25.46 16.28 22.80
C VAL A 5 -26.62 16.76 21.93
N ARG A 6 -26.80 18.08 21.87
CA ARG A 6 -27.86 18.76 21.14
C ARG A 6 -27.40 19.00 19.69
N ALA A 7 -28.14 18.45 18.72
CA ALA A 7 -27.93 18.71 17.29
C ALA A 7 -28.30 20.16 16.94
N CYS A 8 -27.45 20.85 16.16
CA CYS A 8 -27.75 22.16 15.57
C CYS A 8 -27.67 22.12 14.04
N MET A 9 -28.85 22.29 13.44
CA MET A 9 -29.28 22.89 12.16
C MET A 9 -28.54 22.63 10.80
N PRO A 10 -29.32 22.54 9.70
CA PRO A 10 -28.82 22.27 8.35
C PRO A 10 -28.25 23.51 7.64
N LEU A 11 -27.28 23.26 6.75
CA LEU A 11 -26.61 24.26 5.90
C LEU A 11 -27.57 24.92 4.89
N ARG A 12 -27.40 26.24 4.70
CA ARG A 12 -28.11 27.07 3.71
C ARG A 12 -27.73 26.66 2.27
N THR A 13 -28.73 26.64 1.39
CA THR A 13 -28.57 26.50 -0.06
C THR A 13 -27.95 27.76 -0.69
N PRO A 14 -27.03 27.61 -1.67
CA PRO A 14 -26.50 28.74 -2.43
C PRO A 14 -27.48 29.21 -3.53
N PRO A 15 -27.38 30.48 -4.00
CA PRO A 15 -28.27 31.03 -5.01
C PRO A 15 -27.95 30.49 -6.41
N ALA A 16 -28.99 30.44 -7.26
CA ALA A 16 -28.91 29.97 -8.64
C ALA A 16 -27.98 30.84 -9.50
N ALA A 17 -27.00 30.20 -10.17
CA ALA A 17 -26.13 30.84 -11.15
C ALA A 17 -26.77 30.81 -12.55
N ALA A 18 -26.60 31.92 -13.27
CA ALA A 18 -27.14 32.20 -14.59
C ALA A 18 -26.58 31.29 -15.70
N SER A 19 -27.41 31.08 -16.72
CA SER A 19 -27.19 30.22 -17.88
C SER A 19 -26.00 30.64 -18.75
N SER A 20 -25.05 29.74 -18.96
CA SER A 20 -24.14 29.76 -20.10
C SER A 20 -24.26 28.45 -20.88
N THR A 21 -24.46 28.58 -22.18
CA THR A 21 -24.58 27.46 -23.13
C THR A 21 -23.22 26.81 -23.34
N ALA A 22 -22.92 25.79 -22.54
CA ALA A 22 -21.87 24.82 -22.83
C ALA A 22 -22.52 23.52 -23.34
N THR A 23 -22.04 23.04 -24.47
CA THR A 23 -22.47 21.80 -25.11
C THR A 23 -22.40 20.65 -24.10
N ALA A 24 -23.54 20.01 -23.83
CA ALA A 24 -23.65 18.94 -22.84
C ALA A 24 -22.74 17.75 -23.20
N PRO A 25 -22.07 17.11 -22.22
CA PRO A 25 -21.40 15.83 -22.44
C PRO A 25 -22.43 14.80 -22.92
N ALA A 26 -22.01 13.92 -23.84
CA ALA A 26 -22.82 12.79 -24.27
C ALA A 26 -23.33 12.01 -23.04
N ALA A 27 -24.63 11.71 -23.04
CA ALA A 27 -25.30 11.01 -21.95
C ALA A 27 -24.57 9.68 -21.64
N PRO A 28 -24.43 9.31 -20.35
CA PRO A 28 -23.85 8.02 -19.99
C PRO A 28 -24.65 6.90 -20.65
N SER A 29 -23.93 5.96 -21.28
CA SER A 29 -24.47 4.70 -21.76
C SER A 29 -25.31 4.03 -20.65
N LYS A 30 -26.40 3.37 -21.03
CA LYS A 30 -27.34 2.67 -20.14
C LYS A 30 -26.65 2.07 -18.90
N PRO A 31 -27.25 2.16 -17.69
CA PRO A 31 -26.66 1.54 -16.51
C PRO A 31 -26.52 0.04 -16.75
N ARG A 32 -25.27 -0.42 -16.77
CA ARG A 32 -24.96 -1.85 -16.74
C ARG A 32 -25.51 -2.39 -15.42
N SER A 33 -26.14 -3.56 -15.44
CA SER A 33 -26.76 -4.15 -14.25
C SER A 33 -25.76 -4.53 -13.15
N SER A 34 -24.45 -4.52 -13.46
CA SER A 34 -23.35 -4.88 -12.57
C SER A 34 -22.05 -4.18 -13.01
N ALA A 35 -21.29 -3.66 -12.04
CA ALA A 35 -19.98 -3.05 -12.28
C ALA A 35 -18.92 -4.12 -12.58
N ARG A 36 -18.00 -3.81 -13.50
CA ARG A 36 -16.85 -4.65 -13.85
C ARG A 36 -15.59 -4.19 -13.11
N VAL A 37 -14.92 -5.13 -12.47
CA VAL A 37 -13.65 -4.88 -11.77
C VAL A 37 -12.55 -5.74 -12.36
N LEU A 38 -11.51 -5.11 -12.91
CA LEU A 38 -10.32 -5.78 -13.41
C LEU A 38 -9.25 -5.86 -12.33
N VAL A 39 -8.90 -7.07 -11.89
CA VAL A 39 -7.79 -7.30 -10.96
C VAL A 39 -6.54 -7.68 -11.75
N LEU A 40 -5.67 -6.71 -12.03
CA LEU A 40 -4.39 -6.94 -12.71
C LEU A 40 -3.40 -7.60 -11.75
N GLY A 41 -2.72 -8.65 -12.22
CA GLY A 41 -1.93 -9.51 -11.32
C GLY A 41 -2.81 -10.51 -10.57
N GLY A 42 -4.04 -10.76 -11.05
CA GLY A 42 -5.04 -11.60 -10.40
C GLY A 42 -4.64 -13.05 -10.18
N THR A 43 -3.63 -13.57 -10.91
CA THR A 43 -3.08 -14.91 -10.71
C THR A 43 -1.98 -14.96 -9.63
N GLY A 44 -1.58 -13.81 -9.07
CA GLY A 44 -0.66 -13.69 -7.96
C GLY A 44 -1.38 -13.80 -6.61
N ARG A 45 -0.63 -13.86 -5.51
CA ARG A 45 -1.24 -14.01 -4.17
C ARG A 45 -2.13 -12.83 -3.78
N VAL A 46 -1.62 -11.60 -3.90
CA VAL A 46 -2.39 -10.39 -3.56
C VAL A 46 -3.61 -10.23 -4.48
N GLY A 47 -3.41 -10.35 -5.80
CA GLY A 47 -4.49 -10.24 -6.78
C GLY A 47 -5.56 -11.33 -6.61
N GLY A 48 -5.15 -12.59 -6.44
CA GLY A 48 -6.06 -13.71 -6.24
C GLY A 48 -6.89 -13.53 -4.97
N SER A 49 -6.25 -13.23 -3.83
CA SER A 49 -6.95 -12.94 -2.58
C SER A 49 -7.88 -11.73 -2.70
N THR A 50 -7.50 -10.71 -3.47
CA THR A 50 -8.34 -9.54 -3.75
C THR A 50 -9.59 -9.95 -4.53
N ALA A 51 -9.44 -10.71 -5.61
CA ALA A 51 -10.56 -11.20 -6.42
C ALA A 51 -11.51 -12.08 -5.59
N THR A 52 -10.97 -12.99 -4.78
CA THR A 52 -11.76 -13.84 -3.87
C THR A 52 -12.48 -13.04 -2.79
N ALA A 53 -11.84 -12.02 -2.22
CA ALA A 53 -12.49 -11.16 -1.22
C ALA A 53 -13.62 -10.34 -1.84
N LEU A 54 -13.40 -9.78 -3.04
CA LEU A 54 -14.41 -9.03 -3.78
C LEU A 54 -15.61 -9.89 -4.15
N SER A 55 -15.40 -11.12 -4.65
CA SER A 55 -16.51 -12.02 -5.03
C SER A 55 -17.40 -12.38 -3.83
N LYS A 56 -16.81 -12.56 -2.65
CA LYS A 56 -17.53 -12.84 -1.40
C LYS A 56 -18.27 -11.62 -0.87
N LEU A 57 -17.63 -10.45 -0.89
CA LEU A 57 -18.20 -9.22 -0.33
C LEU A 57 -19.28 -8.62 -1.24
N ARG A 58 -19.11 -8.74 -2.56
CA ARG A 58 -19.98 -8.18 -3.58
C ARG A 58 -20.19 -9.20 -4.72
N PRO A 59 -21.06 -10.21 -4.51
CA PRO A 59 -21.35 -11.23 -5.51
C PRO A 59 -21.98 -10.69 -6.80
N ASP A 60 -22.44 -9.44 -6.77
CA ASP A 60 -23.02 -8.73 -7.90
C ASP A 60 -21.97 -8.16 -8.87
N LEU A 61 -20.67 -8.17 -8.53
CA LEU A 61 -19.61 -7.66 -9.40
C LEU A 61 -19.22 -8.66 -10.49
N ASN A 62 -18.95 -8.14 -11.68
CA ASN A 62 -18.25 -8.88 -12.73
C ASN A 62 -16.73 -8.76 -12.51
N ILE A 63 -16.06 -9.85 -12.15
CA ILE A 63 -14.63 -9.82 -11.80
C ILE A 63 -13.78 -10.36 -12.96
N LEU A 64 -12.91 -9.50 -13.50
CA LEU A 64 -11.95 -9.88 -14.52
C LEU A 64 -10.60 -10.19 -13.87
N ILE A 65 -10.12 -11.40 -14.03
CA ILE A 65 -8.82 -11.84 -13.51
C ILE A 65 -7.77 -11.56 -14.59
N GLY A 66 -7.06 -10.44 -14.43
CA GLY A 66 -6.05 -9.98 -15.38
C GLY A 66 -4.67 -10.58 -15.10
N GLY A 67 -4.07 -11.25 -16.08
CA GLY A 67 -2.70 -11.76 -15.92
C GLY A 67 -2.10 -12.45 -17.14
N ARG A 68 -0.89 -13.00 -16.98
CA ARG A 68 -0.16 -13.69 -18.05
C ARG A 68 -0.39 -15.20 -18.08
N ASN A 69 -0.65 -15.80 -16.91
CA ASN A 69 -0.82 -17.24 -16.76
C ASN A 69 -2.31 -17.61 -16.94
N ARG A 70 -2.64 -18.10 -18.12
CA ARG A 70 -4.01 -18.47 -18.49
C ARG A 70 -4.60 -19.56 -17.61
N GLU A 71 -3.87 -20.65 -17.43
CA GLU A 71 -4.32 -21.81 -16.64
C GLU A 71 -4.70 -21.41 -15.20
N LYS A 72 -3.83 -20.68 -14.50
CA LYS A 72 -4.12 -20.21 -13.14
C LYS A 72 -5.30 -19.25 -13.10
N GLY A 73 -5.42 -18.39 -14.10
CA GLY A 73 -6.49 -17.41 -14.18
C GLY A 73 -7.85 -18.05 -14.44
N GLU A 74 -7.93 -19.00 -15.35
CA GLU A 74 -9.15 -19.76 -15.66
C GLU A 74 -9.58 -20.66 -14.49
N SER A 75 -8.62 -21.26 -13.78
CA SER A 75 -8.89 -22.01 -12.55
C SER A 75 -9.53 -21.11 -11.49
N LEU A 76 -8.92 -19.96 -11.19
CA LEU A 76 -9.47 -19.03 -10.21
C LEU A 76 -10.83 -18.48 -10.65
N ALA A 77 -11.01 -18.13 -11.94
CA ALA A 77 -12.32 -17.68 -12.44
C ALA A 77 -13.41 -18.72 -12.19
N SER A 78 -13.11 -19.98 -12.46
CA SER A 78 -14.02 -21.11 -12.24
C SER A 78 -14.37 -21.29 -10.76
N GLU A 79 -13.41 -21.10 -9.85
CA GLU A 79 -13.63 -21.14 -8.40
C GLU A 79 -14.49 -19.98 -7.89
N LEU A 80 -14.38 -18.79 -8.49
CA LEU A 80 -15.16 -17.61 -8.10
C LEU A 80 -16.59 -17.62 -8.65
N GLY A 81 -16.85 -18.37 -9.73
CA GLY A 81 -18.18 -18.60 -10.31
C GLY A 81 -18.46 -17.79 -11.58
N GLU A 82 -19.71 -17.85 -12.05
CA GLU A 82 -20.12 -17.38 -13.40
C GLU A 82 -19.92 -15.87 -13.66
N GLN A 83 -19.80 -15.06 -12.62
CA GLN A 83 -19.53 -13.61 -12.75
C GLN A 83 -18.03 -13.30 -12.83
N SER A 84 -17.17 -14.31 -13.01
CA SER A 84 -15.73 -14.15 -13.11
C SER A 84 -15.18 -14.73 -14.40
N GLU A 85 -14.26 -14.01 -15.05
CA GLU A 85 -13.59 -14.47 -16.26
C GLU A 85 -12.09 -14.11 -16.24
N PHE A 86 -11.28 -14.88 -16.97
CA PHE A 86 -9.87 -14.58 -17.14
C PHE A 86 -9.64 -13.68 -18.36
N VAL A 87 -8.79 -12.66 -18.20
CA VAL A 87 -8.35 -11.79 -19.29
C VAL A 87 -6.83 -11.82 -19.36
N LYS A 88 -6.29 -12.25 -20.50
CA LYS A 88 -4.84 -12.24 -20.74
C LYS A 88 -4.36 -10.80 -20.91
N ILE A 89 -3.51 -10.33 -19.98
CA ILE A 89 -2.98 -8.96 -19.99
C ILE A 89 -1.49 -8.97 -19.66
N ASP A 90 -0.72 -8.20 -20.43
CA ASP A 90 0.65 -7.81 -20.12
C ASP A 90 0.69 -6.31 -19.80
N THR A 91 1.12 -5.95 -18.59
CA THR A 91 1.20 -4.56 -18.14
C THR A 91 2.26 -3.74 -18.89
N GLY A 92 3.20 -4.41 -19.57
CA GLY A 92 4.16 -3.75 -20.47
C GLY A 92 3.57 -3.35 -21.83
N ASN A 93 2.36 -3.79 -22.16
CA ASN A 93 1.71 -3.48 -23.43
C ASN A 93 0.58 -2.46 -23.24
N ALA A 94 0.88 -1.18 -23.49
CA ALA A 94 -0.07 -0.08 -23.31
C ALA A 94 -1.35 -0.23 -24.14
N ALA A 95 -1.25 -0.63 -25.42
CA ALA A 95 -2.42 -0.82 -26.27
C ALA A 95 -3.33 -1.96 -25.78
N MET A 96 -2.75 -3.02 -25.24
CA MET A 96 -3.51 -4.10 -24.61
C MET A 96 -4.22 -3.63 -23.34
N LEU A 97 -3.56 -2.80 -22.53
CA LEU A 97 -4.15 -2.22 -21.32
C LEU A 97 -5.32 -1.32 -21.65
N GLU A 98 -5.16 -0.36 -22.58
CA GLU A 98 -6.24 0.55 -22.98
C GLU A 98 -7.46 -0.23 -23.46
N LYS A 99 -7.26 -1.18 -24.38
CA LYS A 99 -8.35 -2.04 -24.87
C LYS A 99 -9.03 -2.83 -23.76
N ALA A 100 -8.27 -3.33 -22.78
CA ALA A 100 -8.83 -4.09 -21.67
C ALA A 100 -9.62 -3.23 -20.68
N LEU A 101 -9.39 -1.91 -20.66
CA LEU A 101 -10.02 -0.98 -19.72
C LEU A 101 -11.25 -0.24 -20.29
N GLU A 102 -11.47 -0.25 -21.61
CA GLU A 102 -12.58 0.45 -22.28
C GLU A 102 -13.97 0.18 -21.65
N ASP A 103 -14.20 -1.04 -21.17
CA ASP A 103 -15.47 -1.47 -20.58
C ASP A 103 -15.40 -1.71 -19.06
N VAL A 104 -14.32 -1.28 -18.40
CA VAL A 104 -14.05 -1.55 -16.97
C VAL A 104 -14.35 -0.32 -16.12
N ASP A 105 -15.10 -0.52 -15.02
CA ASP A 105 -15.43 0.55 -14.08
C ASP A 105 -14.29 0.83 -13.10
N LEU A 106 -13.57 -0.23 -12.67
CA LEU A 106 -12.45 -0.16 -11.73
C LEU A 106 -11.33 -1.12 -12.11
N VAL A 107 -10.10 -0.63 -12.17
CA VAL A 107 -8.90 -1.46 -12.20
C VAL A 107 -8.21 -1.49 -10.83
N VAL A 108 -7.97 -2.70 -10.31
CA VAL A 108 -7.18 -2.95 -9.11
C VAL A 108 -5.83 -3.52 -9.53
N HIS A 109 -4.80 -2.69 -9.49
CA HIS A 109 -3.45 -3.01 -9.92
C HIS A 109 -2.65 -3.68 -8.79
N THR A 110 -2.50 -5.00 -8.88
CA THR A 110 -1.72 -5.83 -7.95
C THR A 110 -0.51 -6.52 -8.61
N ALA A 111 -0.21 -6.15 -9.86
CA ALA A 111 0.87 -6.71 -10.65
C ALA A 111 2.22 -6.03 -10.32
N GLY A 112 2.87 -6.49 -9.26
CA GLY A 112 4.23 -6.07 -8.89
C GLY A 112 5.34 -6.99 -9.46
N PRO A 113 6.62 -6.70 -9.14
CA PRO A 113 7.08 -5.64 -8.23
C PRO A 113 6.97 -4.24 -8.86
N PHE A 114 6.67 -3.22 -8.04
CA PHE A 114 6.56 -1.82 -8.48
C PHE A 114 7.91 -1.09 -8.51
N GLN A 115 8.89 -1.58 -7.73
CA GLN A 115 10.24 -1.06 -7.65
C GLN A 115 10.82 -0.97 -9.04
N ARG A 116 11.59 0.08 -9.38
CA ARG A 116 12.27 0.21 -10.70
C ARG A 116 11.34 0.19 -11.93
N GLU A 117 10.03 0.34 -11.79
CA GLU A 117 9.15 0.59 -12.93
C GLU A 117 9.26 2.07 -13.31
N ALA A 118 9.76 2.37 -14.51
CA ALA A 118 9.97 3.75 -14.95
C ALA A 118 8.64 4.49 -15.21
N GLU A 119 7.63 3.75 -15.67
CA GLU A 119 6.35 4.29 -16.14
C GLU A 119 5.19 3.83 -15.27
N CYS A 120 4.19 4.70 -15.09
CA CYS A 120 2.91 4.36 -14.46
C CYS A 120 1.90 3.91 -15.53
N THR A 121 2.27 2.96 -16.39
CA THR A 121 1.52 2.59 -17.61
C THR A 121 0.05 2.24 -17.34
N VAL A 122 -0.23 1.49 -16.27
CA VAL A 122 -1.60 1.11 -15.91
C VAL A 122 -2.43 2.33 -15.48
N LEU A 123 -1.84 3.23 -14.67
CA LEU A 123 -2.52 4.46 -14.25
C LEU A 123 -2.80 5.37 -15.45
N ARG A 124 -1.84 5.51 -16.37
CA ARG A 124 -2.01 6.29 -17.61
C ARG A 124 -3.14 5.72 -18.47
N ALA A 125 -3.17 4.40 -18.66
CA ALA A 125 -4.24 3.74 -19.40
C ALA A 125 -5.60 3.97 -18.73
N ALA A 126 -5.68 3.84 -17.40
CA ALA A 126 -6.91 4.10 -16.64
C ALA A 126 -7.39 5.55 -16.76
N ILE A 127 -6.47 6.53 -16.75
CA ILE A 127 -6.81 7.94 -16.99
C ILE A 127 -7.35 8.14 -18.42
N SER A 128 -6.69 7.56 -19.41
CA SER A 128 -7.07 7.64 -20.83
C SER A 128 -8.46 7.05 -21.09
N THR A 129 -8.77 5.90 -20.49
CA THR A 129 -10.06 5.20 -20.63
C THR A 129 -11.12 5.66 -19.64
N LYS A 130 -10.80 6.62 -18.77
CA LYS A 130 -11.68 7.11 -17.69
C LYS A 130 -12.13 6.04 -16.70
N THR A 131 -11.27 5.05 -16.46
CA THR A 131 -11.51 3.94 -15.53
C THR A 131 -10.99 4.31 -14.13
N ALA A 132 -11.76 4.06 -13.08
CA ALA A 132 -11.27 4.26 -11.71
C ALA A 132 -10.07 3.35 -11.42
N TYR A 133 -9.12 3.84 -10.63
CA TYR A 133 -7.84 3.17 -10.42
C TYR A 133 -7.54 2.99 -8.92
N ILE A 134 -7.10 1.78 -8.56
CA ILE A 134 -6.51 1.49 -7.25
C ILE A 134 -5.25 0.64 -7.47
N ASP A 135 -4.16 0.95 -6.76
CA ASP A 135 -2.97 0.08 -6.71
C ASP A 135 -2.56 -0.29 -5.29
N VAL A 136 -1.71 -1.32 -5.18
CA VAL A 136 -1.08 -1.74 -3.91
C VAL A 136 0.43 -1.45 -3.91
N CYS A 137 0.85 -0.37 -4.60
CA CYS A 137 2.25 0.00 -4.73
C CYS A 137 2.93 0.17 -3.37
N ASP A 138 4.10 -0.42 -3.21
CA ASP A 138 4.97 -0.32 -2.04
C ASP A 138 6.32 0.36 -2.34
N ASP A 139 6.53 0.82 -3.58
CA ASP A 139 7.74 1.55 -4.00
C ASP A 139 7.62 3.06 -3.78
N MET A 140 8.65 3.66 -3.19
CA MET A 140 8.68 5.10 -2.90
C MET A 140 8.65 5.92 -4.18
N ASP A 141 9.56 5.67 -5.12
CA ASP A 141 9.69 6.50 -6.32
C ASP A 141 8.46 6.36 -7.26
N TYR A 142 7.95 5.14 -7.44
CA TYR A 142 6.73 4.87 -8.22
C TYR A 142 5.54 5.59 -7.60
N SER A 143 5.37 5.53 -6.28
CA SER A 143 4.25 6.18 -5.62
C SER A 143 4.26 7.70 -5.80
N TRP A 144 5.43 8.32 -5.98
CA TRP A 144 5.56 9.76 -6.26
C TRP A 144 5.36 10.08 -7.73
N ARG A 145 5.87 9.24 -8.65
CA ARG A 145 5.56 9.34 -10.08
C ARG A 145 4.05 9.24 -10.33
N ALA A 146 3.38 8.27 -9.71
CA ALA A 146 1.94 8.09 -9.80
C ALA A 146 1.17 9.34 -9.31
N LYS A 147 1.61 9.96 -8.20
CA LYS A 147 1.00 11.20 -7.69
C LYS A 147 1.21 12.42 -8.59
N ALA A 148 2.19 12.41 -9.49
CA ALA A 148 2.38 13.48 -10.47
C ALA A 148 1.22 13.57 -11.48
N PHE A 149 0.44 12.50 -11.65
CA PHE A 149 -0.76 12.47 -12.50
C PHE A 149 -2.00 13.08 -11.83
N HIS A 150 -1.87 13.70 -10.64
CA HIS A 150 -3.02 14.22 -9.88
C HIS A 150 -3.91 15.18 -10.70
N GLU A 151 -3.30 16.19 -11.33
CA GLU A 151 -4.07 17.19 -12.11
C GLU A 151 -4.68 16.58 -13.37
N GLU A 152 -3.99 15.63 -14.02
CA GLU A 152 -4.51 14.94 -15.20
C GLU A 152 -5.70 14.05 -14.86
N ALA A 153 -5.58 13.22 -13.82
CA ALA A 153 -6.67 12.38 -13.34
C ALA A 153 -7.89 13.22 -12.91
N LYS A 154 -7.66 14.34 -12.21
CA LYS A 154 -8.70 15.28 -11.81
C LYS A 154 -9.39 15.92 -13.02
N ALA A 155 -8.63 16.35 -14.03
CA ALA A 155 -9.18 16.93 -15.26
C ALA A 155 -10.05 15.94 -16.05
N GLN A 156 -9.70 14.65 -16.02
CA GLN A 156 -10.48 13.58 -16.67
C GLN A 156 -11.61 13.02 -15.78
N GLY A 157 -11.73 13.47 -14.53
CA GLY A 157 -12.73 12.97 -13.59
C GLY A 157 -12.49 11.54 -13.11
N VAL A 158 -11.23 11.09 -13.10
CA VAL A 158 -10.82 9.72 -12.76
C VAL A 158 -10.39 9.62 -11.29
N PRO A 159 -11.12 8.85 -10.45
CA PRO A 159 -10.65 8.54 -9.11
C PRO A 159 -9.44 7.61 -9.18
N ALA A 160 -8.34 8.00 -8.53
CA ALA A 160 -7.11 7.20 -8.45
C ALA A 160 -6.60 7.13 -7.01
N ILE A 161 -6.51 5.92 -6.45
CA ILE A 161 -5.96 5.65 -5.12
C ILE A 161 -4.69 4.83 -5.26
N THR A 162 -3.55 5.43 -4.93
CA THR A 162 -2.26 4.72 -4.90
C THR A 162 -2.00 4.15 -3.51
N THR A 163 -1.14 3.14 -3.41
CA THR A 163 -0.59 2.60 -2.16
C THR A 163 -1.66 2.07 -1.21
N ALA A 164 -2.70 1.41 -1.73
CA ALA A 164 -3.89 0.93 -1.00
C ALA A 164 -3.77 -0.51 -0.49
N GLY A 165 -2.61 -0.88 0.06
CA GLY A 165 -2.37 -2.19 0.67
C GLY A 165 -2.56 -2.19 2.19
N ILE A 166 -1.84 -3.08 2.87
CA ILE A 166 -1.78 -3.11 4.35
C ILE A 166 -0.74 -2.10 4.85
N TYR A 167 0.48 -2.18 4.33
CA TYR A 167 1.53 -1.18 4.53
C TYR A 167 2.39 -1.10 3.26
N PRO A 168 2.27 -0.01 2.48
CA PRO A 168 1.41 1.16 2.69
C PRO A 168 -0.09 0.89 2.52
N GLY A 169 -0.93 1.77 3.08
CA GLY A 169 -2.39 1.77 2.95
C GLY A 169 -3.09 1.84 4.30
N VAL A 170 -3.38 0.69 4.93
CA VAL A 170 -3.94 0.65 6.30
C VAL A 170 -3.01 1.37 7.29
N SER A 171 -1.70 1.24 7.14
CA SER A 171 -0.70 2.01 7.90
C SER A 171 -0.90 3.53 7.78
N ASN A 172 -1.16 4.04 6.58
CA ASN A 172 -1.42 5.45 6.32
C ASN A 172 -2.71 5.92 6.99
N VAL A 173 -3.76 5.09 6.95
CA VAL A 173 -5.02 5.38 7.66
C VAL A 173 -4.78 5.44 9.16
N MET A 174 -4.07 4.47 9.74
CA MET A 174 -3.70 4.49 11.17
C MET A 174 -2.90 5.74 11.55
N ALA A 175 -1.98 6.17 10.70
CA ALA A 175 -1.23 7.41 10.91
C ALA A 175 -2.12 8.65 10.88
N ALA A 176 -3.03 8.75 9.90
CA ALA A 176 -3.96 9.87 9.79
C ALA A 176 -4.88 9.96 11.02
N GLU A 177 -5.42 8.83 11.48
CA GLU A 177 -6.25 8.75 12.68
C GLU A 177 -5.47 9.20 13.94
N LEU A 178 -4.22 8.74 14.10
CA LEU A 178 -3.38 9.15 15.23
C LEU A 178 -3.04 10.64 15.22
N VAL A 179 -2.75 11.20 14.05
CA VAL A 179 -2.48 12.63 13.89
C VAL A 179 -3.75 13.46 14.17
N SER A 180 -4.90 13.02 13.65
CA SER A 180 -6.20 13.65 13.94
C SER A 180 -6.51 13.64 15.43
N ALA A 181 -6.34 12.49 16.09
CA ALA A 181 -6.57 12.35 17.52
C ALA A 181 -5.63 13.23 18.36
N ALA A 182 -4.35 13.34 17.99
CA ALA A 182 -3.42 14.24 18.68
C ALA A 182 -3.84 15.72 18.55
N ARG A 183 -4.21 16.15 17.34
CA ARG A 183 -4.67 17.53 17.08
C ARG A 183 -5.98 17.85 17.79
N SER A 184 -6.89 16.89 17.92
CA SER A 184 -8.16 17.09 18.65
C SER A 184 -7.97 17.30 20.16
N GLU A 185 -6.78 16.99 20.69
CA GLU A 185 -6.40 17.19 22.09
C GLU A 185 -5.44 18.39 22.24
N ASP A 186 -5.49 19.35 21.31
CA ASP A 186 -4.57 20.50 21.24
C ASP A 186 -3.08 20.08 21.27
N GLY A 187 -2.78 18.92 20.69
CA GLY A 187 -1.43 18.37 20.58
C GLY A 187 -0.81 18.64 19.21
N GLU A 188 0.42 19.14 19.19
CA GLU A 188 1.19 19.30 17.95
C GLU A 188 1.99 18.03 17.61
N PRO A 189 1.69 17.34 16.49
CA PRO A 189 2.39 16.10 16.11
C PRO A 189 3.88 16.32 15.83
N GLU A 190 4.74 15.62 16.56
CA GLU A 190 6.21 15.78 16.47
C GLU A 190 6.89 14.62 15.77
N ARG A 191 6.47 13.39 16.11
CA ARG A 191 7.14 12.18 15.63
C ARG A 191 6.18 11.06 15.34
N LEU A 192 6.12 10.63 14.08
CA LEU A 192 5.38 9.47 13.63
C LEU A 192 6.34 8.32 13.32
N ARG A 193 6.07 7.12 13.85
CA ARG A 193 6.89 5.94 13.62
C ARG A 193 6.03 4.77 13.22
N PHE A 194 6.42 4.15 12.11
CA PHE A 194 5.84 2.92 11.60
C PHE A 194 6.75 1.74 11.97
N PHE A 195 6.17 0.71 12.56
CA PHE A 195 6.87 -0.52 12.92
C PHE A 195 6.13 -1.73 12.36
N TYR A 196 6.88 -2.59 11.68
CA TYR A 196 6.37 -3.76 10.98
C TYR A 196 7.05 -5.03 11.47
N TYR A 197 6.26 -6.08 11.53
CA TYR A 197 6.73 -7.42 11.82
C TYR A 197 6.05 -8.46 10.94
N THR A 198 6.82 -9.36 10.37
CA THR A 198 6.32 -10.56 9.68
C THR A 198 6.99 -11.81 10.22
N ALA A 199 6.23 -12.86 10.51
CA ALA A 199 6.77 -14.20 10.68
C ALA A 199 6.91 -14.86 9.31
N GLY A 200 8.08 -15.43 9.03
CA GLY A 200 8.44 -15.91 7.71
C GLY A 200 8.36 -14.77 6.69
N SER A 201 7.83 -15.10 5.51
CA SER A 201 7.41 -14.13 4.51
C SER A 201 6.09 -13.41 4.84
N GLY A 202 5.42 -13.74 5.95
CA GLY A 202 4.08 -13.22 6.27
C GLY A 202 3.01 -13.72 5.30
N GLY A 203 3.20 -14.92 4.72
CA GLY A 203 2.33 -15.45 3.68
C GLY A 203 2.52 -14.78 2.32
N ALA A 204 3.56 -13.97 2.17
CA ALA A 204 3.77 -13.14 0.99
C ALA A 204 4.59 -13.81 -0.12
N GLY A 205 4.15 -13.62 -1.37
CA GLY A 205 4.68 -14.31 -2.56
C GLY A 205 6.15 -14.07 -2.83
N PRO A 206 6.76 -14.82 -3.78
CA PRO A 206 8.14 -14.57 -4.20
C PRO A 206 8.41 -13.10 -4.57
N THR A 207 7.39 -12.38 -5.05
CA THR A 207 7.43 -10.94 -5.31
C THR A 207 7.80 -10.09 -4.09
N ILE A 208 7.32 -10.44 -2.90
CA ILE A 208 7.59 -9.67 -1.67
C ILE A 208 8.99 -9.97 -1.13
N LEU A 209 9.49 -11.19 -1.33
CA LEU A 209 10.89 -11.51 -1.08
C LEU A 209 11.83 -10.74 -2.02
N ALA A 210 11.49 -10.67 -3.31
CA ALA A 210 12.21 -9.84 -4.29
C ALA A 210 12.22 -8.36 -3.89
N THR A 211 11.05 -7.83 -3.50
CA THR A 211 10.91 -6.45 -3.03
C THR A 211 11.80 -6.19 -1.81
N SER A 212 11.83 -7.12 -0.85
CA SER A 212 12.65 -7.00 0.35
C SER A 212 14.14 -6.84 0.01
N PHE A 213 14.66 -7.56 -0.98
CA PHE A 213 16.05 -7.38 -1.44
C PHE A 213 16.27 -6.11 -2.25
N LEU A 214 15.31 -5.72 -3.11
CA LEU A 214 15.41 -4.47 -3.86
C LEU A 214 15.53 -3.25 -2.92
N LEU A 215 14.79 -3.28 -1.81
CA LEU A 215 14.86 -2.25 -0.75
C LEU A 215 16.21 -2.20 -0.03
N LEU A 216 16.98 -3.29 0.01
CA LEU A 216 18.34 -3.28 0.57
C LEU A 216 19.34 -2.52 -0.34
N GLY A 217 19.01 -2.31 -1.61
CA GLY A 217 19.80 -1.51 -2.53
C GLY A 217 19.50 0.00 -2.48
N GLU A 218 18.59 0.43 -1.61
CA GLU A 218 18.10 1.80 -1.51
C GLU A 218 18.59 2.52 -0.26
N ASP A 219 18.82 3.83 -0.39
CA ASP A 219 18.91 4.69 0.78
C ASP A 219 17.53 4.77 1.45
N VAL A 220 17.49 4.67 2.77
CA VAL A 220 16.27 4.88 3.54
C VAL A 220 16.03 6.37 3.68
N ILE A 221 14.90 6.83 3.13
CA ILE A 221 14.43 8.20 3.35
C ILE A 221 13.66 8.26 4.67
N ALA A 222 14.12 9.13 5.57
CA ALA A 222 13.42 9.48 6.80
C ALA A 222 13.39 11.01 6.97
N TYR A 223 12.56 11.49 7.88
CA TYR A 223 12.50 12.91 8.23
C TYR A 223 12.84 13.10 9.70
N ASN A 224 13.64 14.11 10.01
CA ASN A 224 13.97 14.51 11.36
C ASN A 224 13.84 16.02 11.49
N LYS A 225 12.91 16.48 12.34
CA LYS A 225 12.62 17.91 12.55
C LYS A 225 12.40 18.69 11.25
N GLY A 226 11.69 18.10 10.30
CA GLY A 226 11.36 18.70 9.00
C GLY A 226 12.42 18.51 7.91
N GLU A 227 13.61 18.02 8.25
CA GLU A 227 14.67 17.77 7.27
C GLU A 227 14.66 16.33 6.77
N GLU A 228 14.79 16.17 5.45
CA GLU A 228 14.99 14.86 4.83
C GLU A 228 16.40 14.34 5.14
N ILE A 229 16.48 13.12 5.66
CA ILE A 229 17.74 12.43 5.95
C ILE A 229 17.80 11.10 5.21
N LYS A 230 19.00 10.76 4.73
CA LYS A 230 19.30 9.47 4.09
C LYS A 230 20.05 8.58 5.07
N LEU A 231 19.54 7.37 5.25
CA LEU A 231 20.09 6.37 6.17
C LEU A 231 20.36 5.07 5.43
N LYS A 232 21.19 4.20 6.01
CA LYS A 232 21.47 2.88 5.43
C LYS A 232 20.29 1.93 5.67
N PRO A 233 19.91 1.10 4.68
CA PRO A 233 18.91 0.07 4.88
C PRO A 233 19.40 -0.94 5.90
N TYR A 234 18.44 -1.55 6.59
CA TYR A 234 18.69 -2.56 7.62
C TYR A 234 19.62 -2.10 8.76
N SER A 235 19.60 -0.81 9.08
CA SER A 235 20.35 -0.20 10.18
C SER A 235 19.44 0.37 11.27
N GLY A 236 20.02 0.95 12.34
CA GLY A 236 19.26 1.68 13.35
C GLY A 236 18.23 0.82 14.10
N VAL A 237 18.66 -0.36 14.54
CA VAL A 237 17.83 -1.38 15.20
C VAL A 237 17.10 -0.80 16.41
N LEU A 238 15.82 -1.14 16.54
CA LEU A 238 15.02 -0.88 17.73
C LEU A 238 14.31 -2.16 18.17
N ASN A 239 14.16 -2.35 19.47
CA ASN A 239 13.37 -3.45 20.03
C ASN A 239 11.95 -2.94 20.35
N ILE A 240 10.95 -3.39 19.60
CA ILE A 240 9.57 -2.91 19.66
C ILE A 240 8.64 -4.02 20.13
N ASP A 241 7.77 -3.69 21.08
CA ASP A 241 6.72 -4.59 21.54
C ASP A 241 5.48 -4.50 20.63
N PHE A 242 5.18 -5.62 19.96
CA PHE A 242 4.00 -5.80 19.12
C PHE A 242 2.82 -6.46 19.88
N GLY A 243 2.85 -6.42 21.21
CA GLY A 243 1.77 -6.88 22.07
C GLY A 243 1.67 -8.41 22.18
N LYS A 244 0.59 -8.86 22.80
CA LYS A 244 0.36 -10.28 23.08
C LYS A 244 0.34 -11.10 21.78
N GLY A 245 1.15 -12.14 21.72
CA GLY A 245 1.24 -13.06 20.59
C GLY A 245 2.46 -12.85 19.69
N VAL A 246 2.95 -11.63 19.53
CA VAL A 246 4.21 -11.33 18.80
C VAL A 246 5.34 -10.99 19.77
N ARG A 247 5.03 -10.25 20.83
CA ARG A 247 5.98 -9.74 21.84
C ARG A 247 7.02 -8.81 21.21
N LYS A 248 8.13 -8.62 21.92
CA LYS A 248 9.27 -7.82 21.52
C LYS A 248 10.00 -8.40 20.31
N ARG A 249 10.28 -7.54 19.33
CA ARG A 249 10.99 -7.87 18.10
C ARG A 249 11.94 -6.75 17.71
N ASP A 250 13.08 -7.14 17.17
CA ASP A 250 14.02 -6.20 16.59
C ASP A 250 13.54 -5.78 15.20
N VAL A 251 13.55 -4.47 14.95
CA VAL A 251 13.11 -3.86 13.71
C VAL A 251 14.18 -2.90 13.19
N TYR A 252 14.35 -2.85 11.87
CA TYR A 252 15.44 -2.18 11.18
C TYR A 252 14.90 -1.20 10.15
N LEU A 253 15.65 -0.14 9.85
CA LEU A 253 15.24 0.88 8.89
C LEU A 253 15.05 0.30 7.48
N LEU A 254 13.94 0.64 6.83
CA LEU A 254 13.66 0.35 5.42
C LEU A 254 13.00 1.55 4.75
N ASN A 255 13.23 1.70 3.45
CA ASN A 255 12.64 2.76 2.65
C ASN A 255 11.18 2.41 2.32
N LEU A 256 10.23 3.19 2.82
CA LEU A 256 8.80 2.95 2.59
C LEU A 256 8.05 4.25 2.20
N PRO A 257 7.11 4.19 1.24
CA PRO A 257 6.45 5.37 0.64
C PRO A 257 5.63 6.19 1.64
N GLU A 258 5.09 5.52 2.65
CA GLU A 258 4.31 6.07 3.75
C GLU A 258 5.09 7.08 4.61
N VAL A 259 6.43 6.96 4.71
CA VAL A 259 7.26 7.92 5.44
C VAL A 259 7.17 9.31 4.81
N LYS A 260 7.39 9.38 3.49
CA LYS A 260 7.38 10.64 2.75
C LYS A 260 5.97 11.22 2.61
N SER A 261 4.97 10.38 2.39
CA SER A 261 3.57 10.84 2.33
C SER A 261 3.05 11.34 3.68
N ALA A 262 3.38 10.66 4.79
CA ALA A 262 2.99 11.14 6.11
C ALA A 262 3.67 12.47 6.46
N HIS A 263 4.95 12.64 6.15
CA HIS A 263 5.62 13.94 6.32
C HIS A 263 4.94 15.03 5.48
N LYS A 264 4.78 14.80 4.16
CA LYS A 264 4.23 15.78 3.21
C LYS A 264 2.78 16.17 3.51
N PHE A 265 1.91 15.19 3.74
CA PHE A 265 0.46 15.40 3.75
C PHE A 265 -0.14 15.43 5.16
N LEU A 266 0.47 14.76 6.14
CA LEU A 266 0.04 14.88 7.54
C LEU A 266 0.81 15.97 8.29
N GLY A 267 1.92 16.47 7.74
CA GLY A 267 2.68 17.58 8.31
C GLY A 267 3.53 17.21 9.52
N VAL A 268 3.82 15.91 9.74
CA VAL A 268 4.62 15.48 10.90
C VAL A 268 6.12 15.69 10.61
N PRO A 269 6.87 16.41 11.46
CA PRO A 269 8.25 16.81 11.15
C PRO A 269 9.26 15.67 11.27
N THR A 270 9.02 14.68 12.15
CA THR A 270 9.91 13.52 12.29
C THR A 270 9.17 12.23 11.90
N VAL A 271 9.61 11.54 10.85
CA VAL A 271 8.94 10.32 10.35
C VAL A 271 9.97 9.25 9.99
N SER A 272 9.75 8.01 10.43
CA SER A 272 10.56 6.86 10.01
C SER A 272 9.77 5.56 10.03
N ALA A 273 10.19 4.58 9.24
CA ALA A 273 9.64 3.25 9.23
C ALA A 273 10.71 2.19 9.49
N ARG A 274 10.33 1.13 10.21
CA ARG A 274 11.21 -0.01 10.48
C ARG A 274 10.48 -1.33 10.36
N PHE A 275 11.21 -2.36 9.96
CA PHE A 275 10.71 -3.69 9.67
C PHE A 275 11.57 -4.76 10.34
N GLY A 276 10.94 -5.78 10.90
CA GLY A 276 11.60 -6.96 11.45
C GLY A 276 10.93 -8.23 10.96
N THR A 277 11.71 -9.31 10.84
CA THR A 277 11.18 -10.61 10.45
C THR A 277 11.51 -11.71 11.47
N ALA A 278 10.73 -12.79 11.45
CA ALA A 278 11.08 -14.03 12.12
C ALA A 278 11.29 -15.17 11.09
N PRO A 279 12.11 -16.19 11.42
CA PRO A 279 12.97 -16.28 12.60
C PRO A 279 14.04 -15.17 12.65
N PHE A 280 14.47 -14.84 13.87
CA PHE A 280 15.29 -13.65 14.12
C PHE A 280 16.60 -13.63 13.32
N PHE A 281 17.16 -14.80 12.99
CA PHE A 281 18.40 -14.91 12.21
C PHE A 281 18.25 -14.42 10.75
N TRP A 282 17.03 -14.34 10.20
CA TRP A 282 16.83 -13.73 8.88
C TRP A 282 17.23 -12.27 8.89
N ASN A 283 17.02 -11.58 10.02
CA ASN A 283 17.46 -10.19 10.14
C ASN A 283 18.99 -10.08 10.00
N TRP A 284 19.76 -11.05 10.51
CA TRP A 284 21.21 -11.07 10.31
C TRP A 284 21.61 -11.31 8.85
N GLY A 285 20.87 -12.17 8.15
CA GLY A 285 21.05 -12.39 6.72
C GLY A 285 20.78 -11.13 5.90
N MET A 286 19.67 -10.44 6.17
CA MET A 286 19.32 -9.18 5.52
C MET A 286 20.33 -8.08 5.83
N GLU A 287 20.83 -7.99 7.06
CA GLU A 287 21.90 -7.06 7.45
C GLU A 287 23.21 -7.36 6.71
N ALA A 288 23.58 -8.64 6.59
CA ALA A 288 24.75 -9.07 5.83
C ALA A 288 24.59 -8.73 4.35
N PHE A 289 23.42 -8.97 3.77
CA PHE A 289 23.13 -8.62 2.37
C PHE A 289 23.22 -7.12 2.13
N ALA A 290 22.66 -6.30 3.03
CA ALA A 290 22.75 -4.84 2.94
C ALA A 290 24.20 -4.32 3.04
N LYS A 291 25.08 -5.05 3.74
CA LYS A 291 26.48 -4.64 3.96
C LYS A 291 27.45 -5.14 2.90
N PHE A 292 27.26 -6.37 2.41
CA PHE A 292 28.27 -7.10 1.66
C PHE A 292 27.90 -7.39 0.20
N LEU A 293 26.60 -7.36 -0.16
CA LEU A 293 26.23 -7.54 -1.57
C LEU A 293 26.43 -6.24 -2.35
N PRO A 294 26.90 -6.32 -3.61
CA PRO A 294 27.00 -5.15 -4.47
C PRO A 294 25.64 -4.45 -4.63
N VAL A 295 25.62 -3.12 -4.52
CA VAL A 295 24.38 -2.35 -4.67
C VAL A 295 23.80 -2.51 -6.07
N GLU A 296 24.63 -2.72 -7.09
CA GLU A 296 24.22 -2.99 -8.47
C GLU A 296 23.48 -4.33 -8.60
N LEU A 297 23.82 -5.31 -7.77
CA LEU A 297 23.10 -6.58 -7.70
C LEU A 297 21.71 -6.36 -7.10
N LEU A 298 21.65 -5.62 -5.97
CA LEU A 298 20.42 -5.34 -5.24
C LEU A 298 19.49 -4.36 -5.97
N ARG A 299 19.97 -3.63 -6.98
CA ARG A 299 19.16 -2.72 -7.81
C ARG A 299 18.64 -3.35 -9.09
N ASP A 300 19.10 -4.55 -9.44
CA ASP A 300 18.78 -5.24 -10.69
C ASP A 300 17.68 -6.28 -10.47
N LYS A 301 16.51 -6.03 -11.06
CA LYS A 301 15.32 -6.90 -10.94
C LYS A 301 15.57 -8.34 -11.38
N ASP A 302 16.29 -8.52 -12.48
CA ASP A 302 16.49 -9.84 -13.06
C ASP A 302 17.45 -10.66 -12.20
N LYS A 303 18.51 -10.02 -11.68
CA LYS A 303 19.44 -10.67 -10.77
C LYS A 303 18.80 -10.98 -9.41
N VAL A 304 18.04 -10.04 -8.83
CA VAL A 304 17.26 -10.30 -7.61
C VAL A 304 16.24 -11.41 -7.85
N GLY A 305 15.57 -11.42 -8.99
CA GLY A 305 14.62 -12.48 -9.36
C GLY A 305 15.27 -13.87 -9.45
N LYS A 306 16.51 -13.96 -9.94
CA LYS A 306 17.28 -15.22 -9.92
C LYS A 306 17.64 -15.64 -8.50
N LEU A 307 18.17 -14.72 -7.69
CA LEU A 307 18.49 -14.98 -6.28
C LEU A 307 17.26 -15.48 -5.50
N VAL A 308 16.12 -14.82 -5.69
CA VAL A 308 14.84 -15.22 -5.07
C VAL A 308 14.45 -16.63 -5.44
N LYS A 309 14.57 -17.02 -6.72
CA LYS A 309 14.23 -18.39 -7.16
C LYS A 309 15.08 -19.45 -6.47
N GLU A 310 16.36 -19.15 -6.21
CA GLU A 310 17.27 -20.08 -5.53
C GLU A 310 16.93 -20.24 -4.05
N ILE A 311 16.53 -19.16 -3.37
CA ILE A 311 16.28 -19.19 -1.93
C ILE A 311 14.81 -19.45 -1.55
N ASP A 312 13.85 -19.23 -2.46
CA ASP A 312 12.41 -19.35 -2.16
C ASP A 312 12.06 -20.74 -1.57
N PRO A 313 12.58 -21.88 -2.06
CA PRO A 313 12.30 -23.19 -1.43
C PRO A 313 12.69 -23.25 0.06
N LEU A 314 13.84 -22.68 0.44
CA LEU A 314 14.28 -22.60 1.83
C LEU A 314 13.38 -21.66 2.65
N VAL A 315 13.01 -20.52 2.08
CA VAL A 315 12.09 -19.56 2.73
C VAL A 315 10.74 -20.21 2.98
N ARG A 316 10.19 -20.96 2.01
CA ARG A 316 8.90 -21.67 2.17
C ARG A 316 8.95 -22.78 3.21
N ALA A 317 10.05 -23.52 3.27
CA ALA A 317 10.24 -24.52 4.32
C ALA A 317 10.23 -23.88 5.72
N ILE A 318 10.88 -22.71 5.86
CA ILE A 318 10.90 -21.97 7.13
C ILE A 318 9.54 -21.34 7.44
N ASP A 319 8.84 -20.77 6.45
CA ASP A 319 7.47 -20.24 6.58
C ASP A 319 6.53 -21.27 7.21
N GLY A 320 6.61 -22.54 6.77
CA GLY A 320 5.81 -23.63 7.32
C GLY A 320 6.06 -23.92 8.81
N ILE A 321 7.22 -23.51 9.35
CA ILE A 321 7.60 -23.71 10.75
C ILE A 321 7.24 -22.49 11.59
N VAL A 322 7.56 -21.28 11.13
CA VAL A 322 7.35 -20.06 11.93
C VAL A 322 5.96 -19.43 11.75
N GLY A 323 5.23 -19.87 10.73
CA GLY A 323 3.91 -19.36 10.36
C GLY A 323 3.97 -17.97 9.71
N GLU A 324 2.79 -17.41 9.45
CA GLU A 324 2.61 -16.23 8.57
C GLU A 324 2.03 -15.01 9.32
N ARG A 325 2.31 -14.90 10.62
CA ARG A 325 1.75 -13.81 11.45
C ARG A 325 2.33 -12.47 11.02
N VAL A 326 1.46 -11.47 10.86
CA VAL A 326 1.86 -10.09 10.56
C VAL A 326 1.42 -9.18 11.70
N SER A 327 2.23 -8.21 12.06
CA SER A 327 1.86 -7.19 13.04
C SER A 327 2.41 -5.83 12.64
N MET A 328 1.61 -4.81 12.88
CA MET A 328 1.94 -3.43 12.57
C MET A 328 1.63 -2.57 13.79
N ARG A 329 2.57 -1.69 14.14
CA ARG A 329 2.38 -0.68 15.17
C ARG A 329 2.73 0.68 14.59
N VAL A 330 1.77 1.60 14.63
CA VAL A 330 2.00 3.01 14.31
C VAL A 330 1.95 3.80 15.61
N SER A 331 2.90 4.70 15.82
CA SER A 331 2.96 5.54 17.01
C SER A 331 3.18 6.99 16.65
N ILE A 332 2.47 7.88 17.34
CA ILE A 332 2.66 9.33 17.28
C ILE A 332 3.14 9.83 18.64
N SER A 333 4.13 10.71 18.63
CA SER A 333 4.47 11.56 19.76
C SER A 333 4.12 13.01 19.43
N PHE A 334 3.59 13.75 20.40
CA PHE A 334 3.13 15.12 20.23
C PHE A 334 3.38 15.95 21.49
N ILE A 335 3.43 17.27 21.35
CA ILE A 335 3.59 18.24 22.44
C ILE A 335 2.22 18.87 22.71
N SER A 336 1.83 18.99 23.97
CA SER A 336 0.60 19.73 24.33
C SER A 336 0.82 21.23 24.15
N ILE A 337 -0.06 21.89 23.39
CA ILE A 337 0.01 23.35 23.17
C ILE A 337 -0.26 24.11 24.47
N SER A 338 -1.10 23.58 25.36
CA SER A 338 -1.36 24.18 26.69
C SER A 338 -0.17 24.08 27.64
N GLU A 339 0.80 23.21 27.35
CA GLU A 339 2.01 23.01 28.14
C GLU A 339 3.29 23.28 27.35
N LEU A 340 3.28 24.22 26.39
CA LEU A 340 4.43 24.55 25.54
C LEU A 340 5.73 24.91 26.32
N TYR A 341 5.60 25.24 27.61
CA TYR A 341 6.73 25.51 28.54
C TYR A 341 7.16 24.30 29.39
N SER A 342 6.48 23.16 29.26
CA SER A 342 6.77 21.89 29.91
C SER A 342 7.40 20.95 28.88
N SER A 343 8.54 20.34 29.18
CA SER A 343 9.23 19.41 28.29
C SER A 343 8.55 18.02 28.19
N HIS A 344 7.23 17.94 28.36
CA HIS A 344 6.48 16.69 28.35
C HIS A 344 6.05 16.30 26.94
N PHE A 345 6.49 15.12 26.50
CA PHE A 345 6.05 14.50 25.25
C PHE A 345 4.97 13.46 25.55
N TYR A 346 3.82 13.59 24.90
CA TYR A 346 2.76 12.59 24.94
C TYR A 346 2.97 11.59 23.80
N SER A 347 2.50 10.35 23.97
CA SER A 347 2.59 9.31 22.94
C SER A 347 1.30 8.51 22.86
N LYS A 348 0.84 8.27 21.63
CA LYS A 348 -0.25 7.36 21.31
C LYS A 348 0.22 6.32 20.30
N SER A 349 -0.39 5.15 20.30
CA SER A 349 -0.12 4.14 19.29
C SER A 349 -1.32 3.28 18.99
N ILE A 350 -1.51 2.95 17.72
CA ILE A 350 -2.42 1.89 17.28
C ILE A 350 -1.57 0.66 17.00
N LEU A 351 -1.98 -0.48 17.55
CA LEU A 351 -1.39 -1.79 17.29
C LEU A 351 -2.42 -2.65 16.57
N LEU A 352 -2.03 -3.17 15.41
CA LEU A 352 -2.82 -4.11 14.63
C LEU A 352 -2.06 -5.42 14.52
N VAL A 353 -2.61 -6.50 15.08
CA VAL A 353 -2.07 -7.86 14.92
C VAL A 353 -2.94 -8.59 13.91
N LEU A 354 -2.40 -8.86 12.73
CA LEU A 354 -3.08 -9.58 11.68
C LEU A 354 -2.71 -11.06 11.75
N LYS A 355 -3.74 -11.90 11.83
CA LYS A 355 -3.63 -13.30 11.47
C LYS A 355 -4.13 -13.38 10.03
N LEU A 356 -3.22 -13.34 9.07
CA LEU A 356 -3.57 -13.63 7.69
C LEU A 356 -4.03 -15.09 7.68
N TYR A 357 -5.35 -15.30 7.65
CA TYR A 357 -5.92 -16.58 7.25
C TYR A 357 -5.81 -16.64 5.74
N LEU A 358 -4.61 -16.94 5.24
CA LEU A 358 -4.49 -17.55 3.92
C LEU A 358 -4.88 -19.02 4.12
N GLN A 359 -6.18 -19.29 4.06
CA GLN A 359 -6.71 -20.65 3.92
C GLN A 359 -6.85 -20.97 2.45
#